data_AF-A0A519PXL2-F1
#
_entry.id   AF-A0A519PXL2-F1
#
_cell.length_a   1.000
_cell.length_b   1.000
_cell.length_c   1.000
_cell.angle_alpha   90.00
_cell.angle_beta   90.00
_cell.angle_gamma   90.00
#
_symmetry.space_group_name_H-M   'P 1'
#
loop_
_entity.id
_entity.type
_entity.pdbx_description
1 polymer ?
#
loop_
_entity_poly.entity_id
_entity_poly.type
_entity_poly.pdbx_seq_one_letter_code
_entity_poly.pdbx_strand_id
1 'polypeptide(L)'
;MSRASLRWARIAAAASLIALAVGCAKPAEPPAPPPPPPPSIRLDDSVAQAASVYLVFMRDAATFDGGFADADAVQAALQRGATYNADQLARGLVAYGAVLAMQSPDFVAGVRAYAADPEQRREILGRLAADPAYAATFPGADAAAGLVVEVMEEAAVAIEAASDRVEGDAYTI
;
A
#
# COMPACT_ATOMS: atom_id res chain seq x y z
N MET A 1 -31.48 -9.77 -62.60
CA MET A 1 -30.32 -9.86 -61.69
C MET A 1 -30.81 -10.27 -60.30
N SER A 2 -30.14 -11.28 -59.73
CA SER A 2 -30.29 -12.00 -58.44
C SER A 2 -31.63 -11.90 -57.69
N ARG A 3 -32.53 -12.88 -57.83
CA ARG A 3 -32.58 -14.24 -57.19
C ARG A 3 -32.99 -14.17 -55.71
N ALA A 4 -34.29 -14.18 -55.42
CA ALA A 4 -35.21 -15.33 -55.42
C ALA A 4 -35.28 -16.01 -54.04
N SER A 5 -36.17 -15.43 -53.25
CA SER A 5 -36.88 -15.97 -52.10
C SER A 5 -37.47 -17.37 -52.31
N LEU A 6 -37.57 -18.09 -51.20
CA LEU A 6 -38.61 -19.08 -50.85
C LEU A 6 -38.85 -20.22 -51.85
N ARG A 7 -38.30 -21.40 -51.52
CA ARG A 7 -38.83 -22.70 -51.91
C ARG A 7 -39.04 -23.49 -50.60
N TRP A 8 -40.28 -23.71 -50.16
CA TRP A 8 -41.09 -24.89 -50.50
C TRP A 8 -40.37 -26.16 -50.00
N ALA A 9 -40.95 -27.09 -49.24
CA ALA A 9 -42.33 -27.42 -48.94
C ALA A 9 -42.31 -28.66 -48.01
N ARG A 10 -43.35 -28.80 -47.19
CA ARG A 10 -44.07 -30.04 -46.80
C ARG A 10 -43.35 -31.13 -45.96
N ILE A 11 -43.84 -31.37 -44.73
CA ILE A 11 -44.79 -32.43 -44.27
C ILE A 11 -44.09 -33.74 -43.87
N ALA A 12 -44.23 -34.13 -42.59
CA ALA A 12 -44.81 -35.40 -42.10
C ALA A 12 -44.21 -35.79 -40.75
N ALA A 13 -45.09 -36.09 -39.79
CA ALA A 13 -44.76 -36.60 -38.47
C ALA A 13 -44.23 -38.04 -38.52
N ALA A 14 -43.32 -38.37 -37.60
CA ALA A 14 -43.08 -39.74 -37.17
C ALA A 14 -42.94 -39.74 -35.64
N ALA A 15 -43.91 -40.38 -34.99
CA ALA A 15 -43.90 -40.64 -33.56
C ALA A 15 -42.76 -41.60 -33.19
N SER A 16 -42.06 -41.33 -32.09
CA SER A 16 -41.15 -42.29 -31.48
C SER A 16 -41.33 -42.23 -29.96
N LEU A 17 -42.04 -43.23 -29.46
CA LEU A 17 -42.15 -43.62 -28.05
C LEU A 17 -40.80 -44.15 -27.57
N ILE A 18 -40.15 -43.52 -26.59
CA ILE A 18 -39.13 -44.20 -25.76
C ILE A 18 -39.26 -43.77 -24.28
N ALA A 19 -39.51 -44.81 -23.49
CA ALA A 19 -39.50 -45.01 -22.04
C ALA A 19 -38.98 -43.91 -21.09
N LEU A 20 -39.81 -43.60 -20.08
CA LEU A 20 -39.44 -42.96 -18.82
C LEU A 20 -38.51 -43.88 -18.01
N ALA A 21 -37.21 -43.57 -17.97
CA ALA A 21 -36.33 -44.04 -16.92
C ALA A 21 -36.43 -43.08 -15.73
N VAL A 22 -37.23 -43.43 -14.73
CA VAL A 22 -37.24 -42.77 -13.42
C VAL A 22 -35.97 -43.18 -12.68
N GLY A 23 -34.86 -42.52 -13.01
CA GLY A 23 -33.67 -42.51 -12.17
C GLY A 23 -33.85 -41.41 -11.14
N CYS A 24 -33.96 -41.78 -9.85
CA CYS A 24 -33.84 -40.84 -8.74
C CYS A 24 -32.40 -40.29 -8.68
N ALA A 25 -32.07 -39.38 -9.59
CA ALA A 25 -30.89 -38.55 -9.46
C ALA A 25 -31.17 -37.54 -8.34
N LYS A 26 -30.46 -37.70 -7.22
CA LYS A 26 -30.35 -36.68 -6.17
C LYS A 26 -30.05 -35.33 -6.87
N PRO A 27 -30.86 -34.28 -6.69
CA PRO A 27 -30.56 -32.97 -7.24
C PRO A 27 -29.13 -32.60 -6.87
N ALA A 28 -28.30 -32.31 -7.88
CA ALA A 28 -26.96 -31.80 -7.65
C ALA A 28 -27.10 -30.54 -6.79
N GLU A 29 -26.49 -30.59 -5.60
CA GLU A 29 -26.45 -29.44 -4.70
C GLU A 29 -25.83 -28.27 -5.49
N PRO A 30 -26.45 -27.08 -5.50
CA PRO A 30 -25.90 -25.93 -6.20
C PRO A 30 -24.43 -25.75 -5.82
N PRO A 31 -23.52 -25.50 -6.78
CA PRO A 31 -22.11 -25.29 -6.46
C PRO A 31 -22.02 -24.20 -5.39
N ALA A 32 -21.23 -24.47 -4.34
CA ALA A 32 -21.05 -23.53 -3.24
C ALA A 32 -20.69 -22.15 -3.82
N PRO A 33 -21.27 -21.06 -3.29
CA PRO A 33 -20.95 -19.72 -3.76
C PRO A 33 -19.43 -19.50 -3.70
N PRO A 34 -18.85 -18.84 -4.72
CA PRO A 34 -17.41 -18.59 -4.73
C PRO A 34 -17.00 -17.87 -3.43
N PRO A 35 -15.83 -18.20 -2.87
CA PRO A 35 -15.36 -17.53 -1.66
C PRO A 35 -15.36 -16.02 -1.89
N PRO A 36 -15.76 -15.22 -0.88
CA PRO A 36 -15.77 -13.77 -1.01
C PRO A 36 -14.39 -13.27 -1.44
N PRO A 37 -14.32 -12.27 -2.33
CA PRO A 37 -13.04 -11.72 -2.76
C PRO A 37 -12.22 -11.27 -1.54
N PRO A 38 -10.90 -11.48 -1.55
CA PRO A 38 -10.05 -11.06 -0.45
C PRO A 38 -10.23 -9.56 -0.22
N PRO A 39 -10.22 -9.08 1.05
CA PRO A 39 -10.35 -7.67 1.34
C PRO A 39 -9.26 -6.87 0.62
N SER A 40 -9.65 -5.74 0.02
CA SER A 40 -8.70 -4.83 -0.63
C SER A 40 -7.78 -4.22 0.42
N ILE A 41 -6.47 -4.35 0.23
CA ILE A 41 -5.50 -3.62 1.05
C ILE A 41 -5.45 -2.19 0.50
N ARG A 42 -6.04 -1.25 1.24
CA ARG A 42 -5.91 0.17 0.99
C ARG A 42 -5.30 0.80 2.23
N LEU A 43 -4.39 1.74 2.01
CA LEU A 43 -3.89 2.58 3.09
C LEU A 43 -5.03 3.47 3.59
N ASP A 44 -5.15 3.63 4.90
CA ASP A 44 -6.09 4.60 5.48
C ASP A 44 -5.68 6.03 5.08
N ASP A 45 -6.66 6.89 4.82
CA ASP A 45 -6.42 8.28 4.40
C ASP A 45 -5.56 9.07 5.41
N SER A 46 -5.73 8.77 6.70
CA SER A 46 -4.94 9.36 7.79
C SER A 46 -3.46 8.99 7.72
N VAL A 47 -3.13 7.78 7.28
CA VAL A 47 -1.75 7.31 7.11
C VAL A 47 -1.13 7.98 5.88
N ALA A 48 -1.88 8.09 4.78
CA ALA A 48 -1.44 8.82 3.59
C ALA A 48 -1.15 10.30 3.92
N GLN A 49 -2.04 10.93 4.70
CA GLN A 49 -1.87 12.30 5.16
C GLN A 49 -0.69 12.45 6.11
N ALA A 50 -0.48 11.52 7.03
CA ALA A 50 0.69 11.57 7.91
C ALA A 50 2.00 11.43 7.12
N ALA A 51 2.06 10.50 6.17
CA ALA A 51 3.22 10.29 5.30
C ALA A 51 3.55 11.55 4.47
N SER A 52 2.53 12.28 3.99
CA SER A 52 2.76 13.48 3.20
C SER A 52 3.40 14.62 4.00
N VAL A 53 3.12 14.71 5.31
CA VAL A 53 3.79 15.69 6.20
C VAL A 53 5.30 15.45 6.22
N TYR A 54 5.73 14.20 6.34
CA TYR A 54 7.16 13.85 6.33
C TYR A 54 7.80 14.16 4.97
N LEU A 55 7.13 13.84 3.86
CA LEU A 55 7.63 14.14 2.52
C LEU A 55 7.79 15.64 2.26
N VAL A 56 6.84 16.46 2.72
CA VAL A 56 6.95 17.92 2.64
C VAL A 56 8.15 18.40 3.44
N PHE A 57 8.31 17.92 4.67
CA PHE A 57 9.50 18.23 5.48
C PHE A 57 10.80 17.87 4.76
N MET A 58 10.93 16.65 4.22
CA MET A 58 12.15 16.23 3.52
C MET A 58 12.43 17.06 2.27
N ARG A 59 11.40 17.43 1.51
CA ARG A 59 11.55 18.33 0.36
C ARG A 59 12.01 19.71 0.80
N ASP A 60 11.40 20.26 1.85
CA ASP A 60 11.75 21.58 2.35
C ASP A 60 13.18 21.54 2.96
N ALA A 61 13.55 20.47 3.66
CA ALA A 61 14.89 20.18 4.15
C ALA A 61 15.94 20.16 3.03
N ALA A 62 15.62 19.50 1.90
CA ALA A 62 16.49 19.45 0.73
C ALA A 62 16.70 20.82 0.06
N THR A 63 15.78 21.77 0.26
CA THR A 63 15.92 23.15 -0.23
C THR A 63 16.75 24.06 0.67
N PHE A 64 17.21 23.58 1.83
CA PHE A 64 18.20 24.31 2.61
C PHE A 64 19.54 24.27 1.87
N ASP A 65 19.70 25.23 0.99
CA ASP A 65 21.01 25.70 0.57
C ASP A 65 21.51 26.67 1.65
N GLY A 66 22.75 26.49 2.09
CA GLY A 66 23.46 27.52 2.87
C GLY A 66 23.69 28.80 2.04
N GLY A 67 24.80 29.48 2.26
CA GLY A 67 25.03 30.84 1.80
C GLY A 67 24.17 31.89 2.52
N PHE A 68 23.99 31.79 3.85
CA PHE A 68 23.29 32.86 4.59
C PHE A 68 24.02 34.20 4.41
N ALA A 69 23.30 35.21 3.90
CA ALA A 69 23.89 36.52 3.63
C ALA A 69 24.11 37.34 4.92
N ASP A 70 23.31 37.09 5.96
CA ASP A 70 23.29 37.84 7.21
C ASP A 70 22.58 37.05 8.33
N ALA A 71 22.60 37.61 9.55
CA ALA A 71 21.96 37.03 10.73
C ALA A 71 20.42 36.93 10.63
N ASP A 72 19.78 37.84 9.88
CA ASP A 72 18.32 37.81 9.69
C ASP A 72 17.92 36.59 8.85
N ALA A 73 18.71 36.23 7.83
CA ALA A 73 18.54 35.03 7.03
C ALA A 73 18.66 33.75 7.88
N VAL A 74 19.62 33.70 8.80
CA VAL A 74 19.77 32.59 9.77
C VAL A 74 18.55 32.50 10.68
N GLN A 75 18.09 33.62 11.25
CA GLN A 75 16.92 33.65 12.11
C GLN A 75 15.64 33.19 11.38
N ALA A 76 15.45 33.60 10.12
CA ALA A 76 14.33 33.16 9.30
C ALA A 76 14.37 31.65 9.02
N ALA A 77 15.55 31.09 8.76
CA ALA A 77 15.75 29.66 8.58
C ALA A 77 15.43 28.86 9.86
N LEU A 78 15.90 29.33 11.02
CA LEU A 78 15.59 28.72 12.32
C LEU A 78 14.10 28.77 12.64
N GLN A 79 13.43 29.90 12.39
CA GLN A 79 11.98 30.02 12.57
C GLN A 79 11.22 29.05 11.67
N ARG A 80 11.65 28.89 10.42
CA ARG A 80 11.06 27.92 9.48
C ARG A 80 11.21 26.50 10.01
N GLY A 81 12.40 26.10 10.47
CA GLY A 81 12.63 24.81 11.11
C GLY A 81 11.76 24.60 12.35
N ALA A 82 11.59 25.62 13.19
CA ALA A 82 10.77 25.58 14.40
C ALA A 82 9.26 25.42 14.14
N THR A 83 8.79 25.57 12.89
CA THR A 83 7.38 25.32 12.55
C THR A 83 7.02 23.83 12.53
N TYR A 84 8.01 22.94 12.39
CA TYR A 84 7.75 21.50 12.36
C TYR A 84 7.70 20.93 13.78
N ASN A 85 6.66 20.15 14.06
CA ASN A 85 6.51 19.45 15.33
C ASN A 85 7.18 18.06 15.26
N ALA A 86 8.09 17.78 16.20
CA ALA A 86 8.85 16.54 16.23
C ALA A 86 7.96 15.28 16.31
N ASP A 87 6.91 15.28 17.14
CA ASP A 87 5.98 14.14 17.27
C ASP A 87 5.18 13.92 15.98
N GLN A 88 4.87 14.99 15.24
CA GLN A 88 4.20 14.90 13.94
C GLN A 88 5.14 14.35 12.87
N LEU A 89 6.41 14.78 12.87
CA LEU A 89 7.43 14.25 11.95
C LEU A 89 7.69 12.77 12.21
N ALA A 90 7.86 12.35 13.47
CA ALA A 90 8.05 10.96 13.83
C ALA A 90 6.88 10.07 13.37
N ARG A 91 5.64 10.53 13.58
CA ARG A 91 4.44 9.84 13.06
C ARG A 91 4.42 9.79 11.54
N GLY A 92 4.79 10.88 10.88
CA GLY A 92 4.86 10.94 9.42
C GLY A 92 5.90 9.99 8.85
N LEU A 93 7.06 9.87 9.51
CA LEU A 93 8.11 8.93 9.14
C LEU A 93 7.62 7.48 9.24
N VAL A 94 6.97 7.10 10.35
CA VAL A 94 6.39 5.75 10.50
C VAL A 94 5.34 5.48 9.43
N ALA A 95 4.47 6.44 9.15
CA ALA A 95 3.45 6.32 8.12
C ALA A 95 4.06 6.19 6.71
N TYR A 96 5.11 6.93 6.41
CA TYR A 96 5.83 6.83 5.15
C TYR A 96 6.55 5.48 5.03
N GLY A 97 7.16 4.98 6.11
CA GLY A 97 7.71 3.63 6.18
C GLY A 97 6.66 2.55 5.89
N ALA A 98 5.43 2.70 6.38
CA ALA A 98 4.33 1.79 6.06
C ALA A 98 3.96 1.82 4.57
N VAL A 99 3.99 3.00 3.93
CA VAL A 99 3.80 3.14 2.47
C VAL A 99 4.89 2.40 1.70
N LEU A 100 6.16 2.54 2.09
CA LEU A 100 7.28 1.83 1.48
C LEU A 100 7.16 0.31 1.68
N ALA A 101 6.82 -0.14 2.88
CA ALA A 101 6.62 -1.56 3.17
C ALA A 101 5.53 -2.19 2.28
N MET A 102 4.46 -1.45 1.98
CA MET A 102 3.40 -1.90 1.07
C MET A 102 3.85 -2.05 -0.40
N GLN A 103 5.02 -1.52 -0.77
CA GLN A 103 5.59 -1.71 -2.10
C GLN A 103 6.26 -3.08 -2.26
N SER A 104 6.61 -3.75 -1.15
CA SER A 104 7.14 -5.11 -1.18
C SER A 104 6.02 -6.12 -1.47
N PRO A 105 6.01 -6.78 -2.65
CA PRO A 105 4.97 -7.75 -2.98
C PRO A 105 5.00 -8.96 -2.03
N ASP A 106 6.18 -9.35 -1.56
CA ASP A 106 6.36 -10.47 -0.62
C ASP A 106 5.78 -10.15 0.74
N PHE A 107 6.00 -8.93 1.24
CA PHE A 107 5.41 -8.47 2.50
C PHE A 107 3.89 -8.41 2.42
N VAL A 108 3.36 -7.84 1.33
CA VAL A 108 1.91 -7.77 1.09
C VAL A 108 1.30 -9.18 1.01
N ALA A 109 1.98 -10.12 0.35
CA ALA A 109 1.54 -11.52 0.28
C ALA A 109 1.58 -12.19 1.67
N GLY A 110 2.63 -11.96 2.46
CA GLY A 110 2.75 -12.44 3.84
C GLY A 110 1.61 -11.95 4.73
N VAL A 111 1.32 -10.66 4.72
CA VAL A 111 0.19 -10.07 5.46
C VAL A 111 -1.15 -10.66 5.00
N ARG A 112 -1.35 -10.85 3.69
CA ARG A 112 -2.61 -11.43 3.15
C ARG A 112 -2.83 -12.86 3.61
N ALA A 113 -1.78 -13.68 3.71
CA ALA A 113 -1.90 -15.06 4.15
C ALA A 113 -2.52 -15.15 5.56
N TYR A 114 -2.12 -14.22 6.44
CA TYR A 114 -2.62 -14.11 7.80
C TYR A 114 -3.99 -13.42 7.92
N ALA A 115 -4.31 -12.52 6.99
CA ALA A 115 -5.56 -11.78 7.00
C ALA A 115 -6.74 -12.56 6.40
N ALA A 116 -6.51 -13.73 5.80
CA ALA A 116 -7.55 -14.53 5.14
C ALA A 116 -8.64 -14.98 6.12
N ASP A 117 -8.26 -15.48 7.29
CA ASP A 117 -9.19 -15.94 8.33
C ASP A 117 -9.56 -14.82 9.34
N PRO A 118 -10.85 -14.58 9.64
CA PRO A 118 -11.26 -13.53 10.57
C PRO A 118 -10.82 -13.74 12.03
N GLU A 119 -10.62 -14.98 12.49
CA GLU A 119 -10.14 -15.24 13.87
C GLU A 119 -8.64 -14.95 13.97
N GLN A 120 -7.87 -15.50 13.03
CA GLN A 120 -6.43 -15.25 12.91
C GLN A 120 -6.12 -13.76 12.75
N ARG A 121 -6.92 -13.04 11.95
CA ARG A 121 -6.77 -11.59 11.79
C ARG A 121 -6.94 -10.85 13.11
N ARG A 122 -7.94 -11.20 13.93
CA ARG A 122 -8.16 -10.57 15.25
C ARG A 122 -7.01 -10.86 16.21
N GLU A 123 -6.50 -12.08 16.22
CA GLU A 123 -5.35 -12.46 17.04
C GLU A 123 -4.11 -11.64 16.67
N ILE A 124 -3.83 -11.53 15.37
CA ILE A 124 -2.67 -10.78 14.88
C ILE A 124 -2.77 -9.29 15.18
N LEU A 125 -3.97 -8.70 15.03
CA LEU A 125 -4.20 -7.32 15.45
C LEU A 125 -3.96 -7.12 16.95
N GLY A 126 -4.36 -8.09 17.78
CA GLY A 126 -4.06 -8.07 19.22
C GLY A 126 -2.57 -8.12 19.51
N ARG A 127 -1.81 -8.97 18.79
CA ARG A 127 -0.34 -9.04 18.91
C ARG A 127 0.34 -7.75 18.47
N LEU A 128 -0.06 -7.17 17.33
CA LEU A 128 0.48 -5.90 16.85
C LEU A 128 0.17 -4.72 17.78
N ALA A 129 -1.00 -4.73 18.43
CA ALA A 129 -1.35 -3.71 19.41
C ALA A 129 -0.53 -3.83 20.70
N ALA A 130 -0.18 -5.05 21.11
CA ALA A 130 0.66 -5.30 22.28
C ALA A 130 2.15 -5.07 21.99
N ASP A 131 2.60 -5.45 20.79
CA ASP A 131 3.98 -5.35 20.33
C ASP A 131 4.02 -5.03 18.83
N PRO A 132 4.23 -3.75 18.46
CA PRO A 132 4.39 -3.36 17.06
C PRO A 132 5.58 -4.04 16.35
N ALA A 133 6.61 -4.48 17.09
CA ALA A 133 7.77 -5.16 16.51
C ALA A 133 7.39 -6.53 15.91
N TYR A 134 6.24 -7.09 16.29
CA TYR A 134 5.72 -8.32 15.69
C TYR A 134 5.53 -8.20 14.16
N ALA A 135 5.32 -7.00 13.62
CA ALA A 135 5.25 -6.79 12.17
C ALA A 135 6.53 -7.23 11.44
N ALA A 136 7.69 -7.15 12.11
CA ALA A 136 8.98 -7.56 11.56
C ALA A 136 9.11 -9.09 11.45
N THR A 137 8.21 -9.87 12.05
CA THR A 137 8.25 -11.34 11.95
C THR A 137 7.46 -11.88 10.77
N PHE A 138 6.79 -11.02 10.00
CA PHE A 138 6.00 -11.45 8.86
C PHE A 138 6.89 -11.86 7.67
N PRO A 139 6.47 -12.86 6.88
CA PRO A 139 7.13 -13.16 5.62
C PRO A 139 7.26 -11.90 4.75
N GLY A 140 8.46 -11.67 4.20
CA GLY A 140 8.77 -10.49 3.40
C GLY A 140 9.09 -9.22 4.21
N ALA A 141 9.07 -9.26 5.54
CA ALA A 141 9.41 -8.12 6.38
C ALA A 141 10.85 -7.61 6.15
N ASP A 142 11.82 -8.51 5.95
CA ASP A 142 13.20 -8.10 5.65
C ASP A 142 13.31 -7.31 4.32
N ALA A 143 12.58 -7.75 3.30
CA ALA A 143 12.54 -7.05 2.01
C ALA A 143 11.88 -5.67 2.15
N ALA A 144 10.78 -5.58 2.90
CA ALA A 144 10.14 -4.30 3.21
C ALA A 144 11.04 -3.39 4.05
N ALA A 145 11.76 -3.93 5.03
CA ALA A 145 12.72 -3.18 5.83
C ALA A 145 13.88 -2.66 4.98
N GLY A 146 14.36 -3.43 4.00
CA GLY A 146 15.36 -2.98 3.03
C GLY A 146 14.92 -1.73 2.26
N LEU A 147 13.67 -1.68 1.78
CA LEU A 147 13.12 -0.50 1.10
C LEU A 147 13.08 0.73 2.03
N VAL A 148 12.73 0.52 3.30
CA VAL A 148 12.71 1.61 4.29
C VAL A 148 14.13 2.11 4.57
N VAL A 149 15.08 1.19 4.78
CA VAL A 149 16.49 1.53 5.06
C VAL A 149 17.11 2.29 3.90
N GLU A 150 16.91 1.83 2.65
CA GLU A 150 17.44 2.51 1.46
C GLU A 150 17.02 3.98 1.40
N VAL A 151 15.73 4.26 1.61
CA VAL A 151 15.22 5.64 1.59
C VAL A 151 15.71 6.45 2.80
N MET A 152 15.92 5.82 3.96
CA MET A 152 16.46 6.50 5.13
C MET A 152 17.95 6.81 4.99
N GLU A 153 18.72 5.96 4.31
CA GLU A 153 20.12 6.23 3.98
C GLU A 153 20.24 7.42 3.02
N GLU A 154 19.41 7.47 1.97
CA GLU A 154 19.34 8.63 1.07
C GLU A 154 18.95 9.91 1.82
N ALA A 155 17.96 9.82 2.71
CA ALA A 155 17.54 10.94 3.55
C ALA A 155 18.67 11.43 4.49
N ALA A 156 19.43 10.51 5.08
CA ALA A 156 20.54 10.83 5.97
C ALA A 156 21.65 11.60 5.22
N VAL A 157 22.04 11.13 4.04
CA VAL A 157 23.03 11.80 3.18
C VAL A 157 22.58 13.22 2.83
N ALA A 158 21.30 13.40 2.48
CA ALA A 158 20.76 14.71 2.14
C ALA A 158 20.78 15.68 3.34
N ILE A 159 20.44 15.20 4.55
CA ILE A 159 20.45 16.00 5.79
C ILE A 159 21.89 16.36 6.19
N GLU A 160 22.82 15.43 6.07
CA GLU A 160 24.24 15.66 6.33
C GLU A 160 24.80 16.75 5.41
N ALA A 161 24.56 16.65 4.10
CA ALA A 161 24.99 17.65 3.13
C ALA A 161 24.36 19.04 3.37
N ALA A 162 23.12 19.10 3.87
CA ALA A 162 22.50 20.37 4.28
C ALA A 162 23.19 20.94 5.53
N SER A 163 23.51 20.08 6.50
CA SER A 163 24.17 20.47 7.76
C SER A 163 25.57 21.02 7.52
N ASP A 164 26.38 20.36 6.68
CA ASP A 164 27.74 20.80 6.32
C ASP A 164 27.75 22.20 5.70
N ARG A 165 26.74 22.53 4.89
CA ARG A 165 26.60 23.86 4.27
C ARG A 165 26.30 24.93 5.31
N VAL A 166 25.40 24.64 6.25
CA VAL A 166 25.06 25.56 7.36
C VAL A 166 26.27 25.77 8.28
N GLU A 167 27.00 24.71 8.62
CA GLU A 167 28.22 24.80 9.43
C GLU A 167 29.29 25.65 8.73
N GLY A 168 29.50 25.42 7.42
CA GLY A 168 30.43 26.20 6.61
C GLY A 168 30.13 27.71 6.65
N ASP A 169 28.87 28.11 6.48
CA ASP A 169 28.46 29.51 6.53
C ASP A 169 28.73 30.14 7.91
N ALA A 170 28.41 29.42 8.98
CA ALA A 170 28.55 29.91 10.35
C ALA A 170 30.00 30.28 10.72
N TYR A 171 30.99 29.68 10.05
CA TYR A 171 32.40 30.04 10.23
C TYR A 171 32.86 31.22 9.34
N THR A 172 32.03 31.66 8.39
CA THR A 172 32.34 32.73 7.44
C THR A 172 31.61 34.04 7.69
N ILE A 173 30.57 34.03 8.53
CA ILE A 173 29.77 35.20 8.96
C ILE A 173 30.25 35.65 10.34
#